data_AF-A0A356FSY2-F1
#
_entry.id   AF-A0A356FSY2-F1
#
_cell.length_a   1.000
_cell.length_b   1.000
_cell.length_c   1.000
_cell.angle_alpha   90.00
_cell.angle_beta   90.00
_cell.angle_gamma   90.00
#
_symmetry.space_group_name_H-M   'P 1'
#
loop_
_entity.id
_entity.type
_entity.pdbx_description
1 polymer ?
#
loop_
_entity_poly.entity_id
_entity_poly.type
_entity_poly.pdbx_seq_one_letter_code
_entity_poly.pdbx_strand_id
1 'polypeptide(L)'
;MALALEAELYAPNRDDQGTYIDFVPSLCLLKNGIKCVCGSRKDQTFYSAGSFKKHLQCQKHKAWLKMKNLEPQNDIKIIHEHEKTIKNQQILIHELDQEIVMLKKKIASLESPKHVPVFDLLGIDD
;
A
#
# COMPACT_ATOMS: atom_id res chain seq x y z
N MET A 1 -13.16 -28.83 8.38
CA MET A 1 -12.81 -27.78 9.37
C MET A 1 -13.24 -26.45 8.76
N ALA A 2 -14.32 -25.85 9.25
CA ALA A 2 -14.74 -24.53 8.77
C ALA A 2 -13.91 -23.49 9.53
N LEU A 3 -13.06 -22.75 8.82
CA LEU A 3 -12.43 -21.54 9.37
C LEU A 3 -13.57 -20.58 9.71
N ALA A 4 -13.86 -20.43 11.00
CA ALA A 4 -14.77 -19.39 11.48
C ALA A 4 -14.08 -18.05 11.19
N LEU A 5 -14.51 -17.38 10.12
CA LEU A 5 -14.02 -16.06 9.76
C LEU A 5 -14.63 -15.04 10.74
N GLU A 6 -13.80 -14.19 11.31
CA GLU A 6 -14.26 -13.13 12.20
C GLU A 6 -15.11 -12.10 11.45
N ALA A 7 -15.98 -11.42 12.19
CA ALA A 7 -16.76 -10.32 11.66
C ALA A 7 -15.85 -9.16 11.20
N GLU A 8 -16.10 -8.63 10.01
CA GLU A 8 -15.31 -7.54 9.45
C GLU A 8 -15.56 -6.23 10.20
N LEU A 9 -14.56 -5.36 10.25
CA LEU A 9 -14.70 -4.02 10.78
C LEU A 9 -15.24 -3.09 9.69
N TYR A 10 -16.28 -2.32 10.02
CA TYR A 10 -16.83 -1.32 9.13
C TYR A 10 -15.84 -0.17 8.91
N ALA A 11 -15.62 0.15 7.64
CA ALA A 11 -14.97 1.37 7.19
C ALA A 11 -15.92 2.14 6.25
N PRO A 12 -16.14 3.44 6.48
CA PRO A 12 -16.89 4.29 5.56
C PRO A 12 -16.09 4.52 4.27
N ASN A 13 -16.78 4.76 3.17
CA ASN A 13 -16.15 5.10 1.90
C ASN A 13 -15.75 6.57 1.88
N ARG A 14 -14.90 6.97 0.93
CA ARG A 14 -14.65 8.38 0.63
C ARG A 14 -15.35 8.76 -0.67
N ASP A 15 -15.91 9.96 -0.73
CA ASP A 15 -16.36 10.57 -1.97
C ASP A 15 -15.19 11.20 -2.75
N ASP A 16 -15.50 11.78 -3.91
CA ASP A 16 -14.51 12.44 -4.78
C ASP A 16 -13.84 13.66 -4.14
N GLN A 17 -14.38 14.16 -3.03
CA GLN A 17 -13.83 15.28 -2.25
C GLN A 17 -13.03 14.79 -1.02
N GLY A 18 -12.88 13.48 -0.85
CA GLY A 18 -12.18 12.87 0.28
C GLY A 18 -12.98 12.88 1.58
N THR A 19 -14.27 13.22 1.54
CA THR A 19 -15.16 13.19 2.70
C THR A 19 -15.65 11.77 2.93
N TYR A 20 -15.56 11.29 4.17
CA TYR A 20 -16.10 9.99 4.55
C TYR A 20 -17.64 10.00 4.47
N ILE A 21 -18.17 9.06 3.68
CA ILE A 21 -19.60 8.81 3.48
C ILE A 21 -19.96 7.39 3.89
N ASP A 22 -21.16 7.23 4.44
CA ASP A 22 -21.64 5.91 4.83
C ASP A 22 -22.06 5.08 3.62
N PHE A 23 -21.72 3.79 3.67
CA PHE A 23 -22.16 2.79 2.70
C PHE A 23 -22.69 1.55 3.42
N VAL A 24 -23.78 0.97 2.92
CA VAL A 24 -24.32 -0.28 3.45
C VAL A 24 -23.80 -1.42 2.57
N PRO A 25 -22.95 -2.34 3.10
CA PRO A 25 -22.47 -3.49 2.34
C PRO A 25 -23.61 -4.35 1.82
N SER A 26 -23.42 -4.95 0.65
CA SER A 26 -24.37 -5.91 0.09
C SER A 26 -24.46 -7.16 1.00
N LEU A 27 -25.64 -7.79 1.01
CA LEU A 27 -25.95 -8.92 1.91
C LEU A 27 -24.96 -10.09 1.81
N CYS A 28 -24.25 -10.23 0.68
CA CYS A 28 -23.26 -11.30 0.49
C CYS A 28 -22.02 -11.13 1.40
N LEU A 29 -21.68 -9.90 1.79
CA LEU A 29 -20.54 -9.57 2.65
C LEU A 29 -20.84 -9.71 4.15
N LEU A 30 -22.12 -9.85 4.54
CA LEU A 30 -22.52 -9.92 5.94
C LEU A 30 -22.58 -11.35 6.50
N LYS A 31 -22.07 -12.36 5.77
CA LYS A 31 -22.11 -13.78 6.21
C LYS A 31 -21.45 -14.01 7.57
N ASN A 32 -20.38 -13.27 7.87
CA ASN A 32 -19.67 -13.33 9.15
C ASN A 32 -20.03 -12.14 10.07
N GLY A 33 -20.94 -11.28 9.63
CA GLY A 33 -21.33 -10.04 10.30
C GLY A 33 -20.32 -8.90 10.14
N ILE A 34 -20.76 -7.69 10.52
CA ILE A 34 -19.94 -6.47 10.48
C ILE A 34 -19.98 -5.76 11.84
N LYS A 35 -18.85 -5.18 12.27
CA LYS A 35 -18.73 -4.43 13.53
C LYS A 35 -18.43 -2.95 13.25
N CYS A 36 -19.15 -2.03 13.91
CA CYS A 36 -18.83 -0.59 13.82
C CYS A 36 -17.92 -0.15 14.97
N VAL A 37 -16.86 0.60 14.64
CA VAL A 37 -15.92 1.19 15.62
C VAL A 37 -16.38 2.53 16.21
N CYS A 38 -17.54 3.04 15.79
CA CYS A 38 -18.17 4.30 16.21
C CYS A 38 -18.57 4.36 17.71
N GLY A 39 -18.11 3.42 18.54
CA GLY A 39 -18.20 3.47 19.99
C GLY A 39 -19.59 3.21 20.59
N SER A 40 -20.65 3.09 19.78
CA SER A 40 -22.01 2.89 20.31
C SER A 40 -22.17 1.53 21.01
N ARG A 41 -21.55 0.47 20.48
CA ARG A 41 -21.40 -0.86 21.08
C ARG A 41 -20.18 -1.55 20.45
N LYS A 42 -19.01 -1.49 21.08
CA LYS A 42 -17.74 -1.99 20.52
C LYS A 42 -17.77 -3.48 20.15
N ASP A 43 -18.62 -4.26 20.82
CA ASP A 43 -18.75 -5.70 20.60
C ASP A 43 -19.99 -6.09 19.76
N GLN A 44 -20.79 -5.12 19.30
CA GLN A 44 -21.98 -5.43 18.53
C GLN A 44 -21.60 -5.80 17.10
N THR A 45 -21.94 -7.05 16.75
CA THR A 45 -21.85 -7.56 15.38
C THR A 45 -23.23 -7.49 14.72
N PHE A 46 -23.30 -6.91 13.53
CA PHE A 46 -24.51 -6.81 12.72
C PHE A 46 -24.48 -7.85 11.62
N TYR A 47 -25.44 -8.77 11.62
CA TYR A 47 -25.56 -9.83 10.61
C TYR A 47 -26.57 -9.49 9.49
N SER A 48 -27.30 -8.37 9.64
CA SER A 48 -28.27 -7.93 8.65
C SER A 48 -28.00 -6.50 8.18
N ALA A 49 -28.16 -6.28 6.88
CA ALA A 49 -28.03 -4.95 6.28
C ALA A 49 -29.06 -3.97 6.87
N GLY A 50 -30.27 -4.44 7.19
CA GLY A 50 -31.31 -3.62 7.80
C GLY A 50 -30.94 -3.12 9.20
N SER A 51 -30.43 -4.01 10.08
CA SER A 51 -29.95 -3.60 11.40
C SER A 51 -28.76 -2.66 11.32
N PHE A 52 -27.86 -2.90 10.36
CA PHE A 52 -26.68 -2.08 10.17
C PHE A 52 -27.03 -0.70 9.62
N LYS A 53 -27.93 -0.62 8.63
CA LYS A 53 -28.44 0.65 8.08
C LYS A 53 -29.09 1.53 9.15
N LYS A 54 -29.90 0.94 10.04
CA LYS A 54 -30.47 1.66 11.19
C LYS A 54 -29.40 2.19 12.12
N HIS A 55 -28.34 1.42 12.33
CA HIS A 55 -27.20 1.84 13.13
C HIS A 55 -26.44 3.00 12.49
N LEU A 56 -26.15 2.97 11.18
CA LEU A 56 -25.51 4.09 10.47
C LEU A 56 -26.32 5.39 10.59
N GLN A 57 -27.65 5.29 10.68
CA GLN A 57 -28.54 6.45 10.83
C GLN A 57 -28.60 7.02 12.25
N CYS A 58 -28.05 6.31 13.25
CA CYS A 58 -28.10 6.74 14.65
C CYS A 58 -27.21 7.96 14.91
N GLN A 59 -27.58 8.75 15.93
CA GLN A 59 -26.87 9.99 16.26
C GLN A 59 -25.40 9.76 16.64
N LYS A 60 -25.11 8.66 17.36
CA LYS A 60 -23.73 8.31 17.76
C LYS A 60 -22.85 8.04 16.55
N HIS A 61 -23.34 7.24 15.60
CA HIS A 61 -22.62 6.96 14.35
C HIS A 61 -22.39 8.23 13.53
N LYS A 62 -23.44 9.04 13.33
CA LYS A 62 -23.33 10.32 12.63
C LYS A 62 -22.33 11.27 13.29
N ALA A 63 -22.27 11.30 14.62
CA ALA A 63 -21.29 12.11 15.36
C ALA A 63 -19.86 11.59 15.14
N TRP A 64 -19.66 10.26 15.17
CA TRP A 64 -18.38 9.64 14.86
C TRP A 64 -17.92 9.93 13.42
N LEU A 65 -18.81 9.79 12.43
CA LEU A 65 -18.49 10.08 11.03
C LEU A 65 -18.15 11.56 10.83
N LYS A 66 -18.88 12.47 11.49
CA LYS A 66 -18.56 13.91 11.51
C LYS A 66 -17.18 14.17 12.10
N MET A 67 -16.83 13.53 13.23
CA MET A 67 -15.51 13.65 13.83
C MET A 67 -14.41 13.16 12.87
N LYS A 68 -14.62 12.01 12.22
CA LYS A 68 -13.75 11.51 11.15
C LYS A 68 -13.57 12.52 10.01
N ASN A 69 -14.64 13.22 9.64
CA ASN A 69 -14.65 14.28 8.63
C ASN A 69 -14.17 15.65 9.13
N LEU A 70 -13.85 15.81 10.41
CA LEU A 70 -13.13 16.98 10.93
C LEU A 70 -11.61 16.75 10.99
N GLU A 71 -11.17 15.49 10.96
CA GLU A 71 -9.77 15.08 10.79
C GLU A 71 -9.19 15.00 9.34
N PRO A 72 -9.85 15.40 8.21
CA PRO A 72 -9.29 15.27 6.85
C PRO A 72 -7.94 15.97 6.65
N GLN A 73 -7.66 16.98 7.47
CA GLN A 73 -6.37 17.65 7.55
C GLN A 73 -5.21 16.65 7.79
N ASN A 74 -5.47 15.53 8.47
CA ASN A 74 -4.48 14.47 8.69
C ASN A 74 -4.27 13.62 7.43
N ASP A 75 -5.34 13.29 6.71
CA ASP A 75 -5.26 12.44 5.52
C ASP A 75 -4.56 13.14 4.35
N ILE A 76 -4.84 14.43 4.11
CA ILE A 76 -4.15 15.23 3.07
C ILE A 76 -2.66 15.39 3.43
N LYS A 77 -2.35 15.61 4.71
CA LYS A 77 -0.97 15.71 5.18
C LYS A 77 -0.22 14.40 4.98
N ILE A 78 -0.84 13.25 5.31
CA ILE A 78 -0.28 11.92 5.08
C ILE A 78 -0.06 11.65 3.59
N ILE A 79 -1.02 12.00 2.73
CA ILE A 79 -0.87 11.87 1.27
C ILE A 79 0.32 12.71 0.79
N HIS A 80 0.43 13.96 1.23
CA HIS A 80 1.54 14.82 0.84
C HIS A 80 2.90 14.31 1.35
N GLU A 81 2.95 13.73 2.55
CA GLU A 81 4.14 13.05 3.09
C GLU A 81 4.47 11.79 2.28
N HIS A 82 3.47 10.99 1.90
CA HIS A 82 3.66 9.82 1.05
C HIS A 82 4.16 10.21 -0.35
N GLU A 83 3.64 11.26 -0.95
CA GLU A 83 4.11 11.77 -2.25
C GLU A 83 5.59 12.18 -2.21
N LYS A 84 6.04 12.82 -1.11
CA LYS A 84 7.46 13.13 -0.92
C LYS A 84 8.30 11.87 -0.81
N THR A 85 7.86 10.89 -0.02
CA THR A 85 8.56 9.61 0.12
C THR A 85 8.65 8.87 -1.22
N ILE A 86 7.58 8.83 -2.00
CA ILE A 86 7.57 8.17 -3.32
C ILE A 86 8.57 8.84 -4.26
N LYS A 87 8.60 10.19 -4.32
CA LYS A 87 9.57 10.90 -5.15
C LYS A 87 11.01 10.60 -4.74
N ASN A 88 11.29 10.60 -3.44
CA ASN A 88 12.63 10.27 -2.94
C ASN A 88 13.01 8.82 -3.27
N GLN A 89 12.08 7.88 -3.13
CA GLN A 89 12.30 6.48 -3.51
C GLN A 89 12.59 6.33 -5.00
N GLN A 90 11.87 7.05 -5.87
CA GLN A 90 12.12 7.04 -7.32
C GLN A 90 13.51 7.56 -7.67
N ILE A 91 13.98 8.60 -6.99
CA ILE A 91 15.34 9.14 -7.16
C ILE A 91 16.38 8.08 -6.75
N LEU A 92 16.23 7.49 -5.57
CA LEU A 92 17.15 6.46 -5.08
C LEU A 92 17.20 5.23 -6.00
N ILE A 93 16.04 4.78 -6.50
CA ILE A 93 15.96 3.68 -7.47
C ILE A 93 16.75 4.04 -8.73
N HIS A 94 16.57 5.26 -9.25
CA HIS A 94 17.28 5.71 -10.43
C HIS A 94 18.80 5.74 -10.22
N GLU A 95 19.27 6.23 -9.07
CA GLU A 95 20.69 6.27 -8.72
C GLU A 95 21.29 4.86 -8.62
N LEU A 96 20.58 3.94 -7.96
CA LEU A 96 21.00 2.54 -7.84
C LEU A 96 21.01 1.84 -9.21
N ASP A 97 20.05 2.11 -10.09
CA ASP A 97 20.03 1.57 -11.44
C ASP A 97 21.25 2.03 -12.25
N GLN A 98 21.63 3.30 -12.13
CA GLN A 98 22.84 3.82 -12.77
C GLN A 98 24.10 3.13 -12.24
N GLU A 99 24.21 2.94 -10.93
CA GLU A 99 25.35 2.26 -10.30
C GLU A 99 25.47 0.81 -10.77
N ILE A 100 24.34 0.07 -10.80
CA ILE A 100 24.30 -1.30 -11.32
C ILE A 100 24.78 -1.36 -12.77
N VAL A 101 24.37 -0.41 -13.62
CA VAL A 101 24.82 -0.35 -15.01
C VAL A 101 26.34 -0.11 -15.09
N MET A 102 26.89 0.79 -14.27
CA MET A 102 28.33 1.04 -14.24
C MET A 102 29.11 -0.19 -13.78
N LEU A 103 28.66 -0.85 -12.71
CA LEU A 103 29.29 -2.07 -12.19
C LEU A 103 29.24 -3.21 -13.20
N LYS A 104 28.11 -3.41 -13.89
CA LYS A 104 27.99 -4.40 -14.98
C LYS A 104 28.99 -4.14 -16.11
N LYS A 105 29.16 -2.88 -16.53
CA LYS A 105 30.17 -2.51 -17.53
C LYS A 105 31.60 -2.82 -17.06
N LYS A 106 31.90 -2.52 -15.79
CA LYS A 106 33.21 -2.80 -15.21
C LYS A 106 33.51 -4.30 -15.18
N ILE A 107 32.54 -5.12 -14.74
CA ILE A 107 32.66 -6.58 -14.77
C ILE A 107 32.92 -7.07 -16.19
N ALA A 108 32.12 -6.63 -17.16
CA ALA A 108 32.29 -7.03 -18.57
C ALA A 108 33.70 -6.68 -19.12
N SER A 109 34.25 -5.51 -18.75
CA SER A 109 35.60 -5.12 -19.15
C SER A 109 36.73 -5.94 -18.50
N LEU A 110 36.46 -6.55 -17.34
CA LEU A 110 37.41 -7.42 -16.65
C LEU A 110 37.32 -8.87 -17.15
N GLU A 111 36.15 -9.30 -17.62
CA GLU A 111 35.91 -10.63 -18.21
C GLU A 111 36.36 -10.73 -19.67
N SER A 112 36.48 -9.60 -20.40
CA SER A 112 37.06 -9.61 -21.74
C SER A 112 38.54 -10.04 -21.68
N PRO A 113 38.97 -11.05 -22.47
CA PRO A 113 40.33 -11.56 -22.42
C PRO A 113 41.33 -10.45 -22.77
N LYS A 114 42.30 -10.22 -21.88
CA LYS A 114 43.45 -9.37 -22.19
C LYS A 114 44.15 -10.00 -23.39
N HIS A 115 44.15 -9.31 -24.54
CA HIS A 115 44.98 -9.72 -25.67
C HIS A 115 46.44 -9.62 -25.19
N VAL A 116 47.02 -10.76 -24.82
CA VAL A 116 48.47 -10.87 -24.62
C VAL A 116 49.05 -10.82 -26.03
N PRO A 117 49.87 -9.80 -26.38
CA PRO A 117 50.58 -9.85 -27.64
C PRO A 117 51.51 -11.05 -27.57
N VAL A 118 51.26 -12.05 -28.42
CA VAL A 118 52.20 -13.15 -28.63
C VAL A 118 53.43 -12.53 -29.28
N PHE A 119 54.48 -12.34 -28.49
CA PHE A 119 55.78 -11.96 -29.02
C PHE A 119 56.36 -13.23 -29.64
N ASP A 120 56.47 -13.27 -30.97
CA ASP A 120 57.11 -14.36 -31.71
C ASP A 120 58.57 -14.48 -31.28
N LEU A 121 58.81 -15.32 -30.27
CA LEU A 121 60.12 -15.83 -29.88
C LEU A 121 60.35 -17.15 -30.62
N LEU A 122 60.66 -17.07 -31.91
CA LEU A 122 61.41 -18.10 -32.60
C LEU A 122 62.58 -17.43 -33.32
N GLY A 123 63.52 -16.95 -32.50
CA GLY A 123 64.93 -17.12 -32.82
C GLY A 123 65.26 -18.59 -32.59
N ILE A 124 65.37 -19.35 -33.68
CA ILE A 124 66.15 -20.58 -33.70
C ILE A 124 67.30 -20.28 -34.66
N ASP A 125 68.47 -20.06 -34.07
CA ASP A 125 69.77 -20.12 -34.72
C ASP A 125 70.06 -21.55 -35.20
N ASP A 126 70.92 -21.63 -36.22
CA ASP A 126 71.54 -22.76 -36.92
C ASP A 126 70.80 -23.41 -38.11
#